data_AF-A0AB34CM75-F1
#
_entry.id   AF-A0AB34CM75-F1
#
_cell.length_a   1.000
_cell.length_b   1.000
_cell.length_c   1.000
_cell.angle_alpha   90.00
_cell.angle_beta   90.00
_cell.angle_gamma   90.00
#
_symmetry.space_group_name_H-M   'P 1'
#
loop_
_entity.id
_entity.type
_entity.pdbx_description
1 polymer ?
#
loop_
_entity_poly.entity_id
_entity_poly.type
_entity_poly.pdbx_seq_one_letter_code
_entity_poly.pdbx_strand_id
1 'polypeptide(L)'
;MSLYDFFMYGSVILSVLVILLHVYAAWFFRVNRKAYQDFIDLYQNAGLQLDLTTKVANHLGFYANYQKLAFFMNLRKGRKMRFSKSENVSIKAYEFVQKQPKDKMVWMEKTLYLYQLTFFLTVVWAFFMAIFIYVFN
;
A
#
# COMPACT_ATOMS: atom_id res chain seq x y z
N MET A 1 23.58 3.78 28.47
CA MET A 1 23.57 4.01 27.01
C MET A 1 23.49 5.50 26.79
N SER A 2 24.43 6.10 26.07
CA SER A 2 24.39 7.54 25.78
C SER A 2 23.31 7.87 24.76
N LEU A 3 22.93 9.15 24.62
CA LEU A 3 22.02 9.59 23.55
C LEU A 3 22.61 9.30 22.17
N TYR A 4 23.93 9.48 22.02
CA TYR A 4 24.66 9.09 20.81
C TYR A 4 24.42 7.61 20.46
N ASP A 5 24.68 6.70 21.42
CA ASP A 5 24.52 5.26 21.22
C ASP A 5 23.07 4.90 20.87
N PHE A 6 22.10 5.55 21.52
CA PHE A 6 20.67 5.32 21.27
C PHE A 6 20.29 5.65 19.81
N PHE A 7 20.66 6.83 19.31
CA PHE A 7 20.33 7.24 17.95
C PHE A 7 21.13 6.47 16.90
N MET A 8 22.40 6.15 17.17
CA MET A 8 23.25 5.35 16.29
C MET A 8 22.69 3.93 16.12
N TYR A 9 22.55 3.18 17.23
CA TYR A 9 22.06 1.80 17.18
C TYR A 9 20.60 1.75 16.70
N GLY A 10 19.76 2.70 17.14
CA GLY A 10 18.38 2.83 16.68
C GLY A 10 18.31 2.99 15.15
N SER A 11 19.15 3.84 14.58
CA SER A 11 19.22 4.05 13.12
C SER A 11 19.61 2.77 12.36
N VAL A 12 20.60 2.02 12.86
CA VAL A 12 21.04 0.77 12.24
C VAL A 12 19.96 -0.29 12.34
N ILE A 13 19.40 -0.53 13.53
CA ILE A 13 18.36 -1.54 13.74
C ILE A 13 17.10 -1.23 12.91
N LEU A 14 16.65 0.03 12.92
CA LEU A 14 15.50 0.45 12.15
C LEU A 14 15.75 0.33 10.63
N SER A 15 16.96 0.61 10.15
CA SER A 15 17.28 0.45 8.72
C SER A 15 17.11 -1.00 8.25
N VAL A 16 17.67 -1.96 9.01
CA VAL A 16 17.54 -3.39 8.72
C VAL A 16 16.06 -3.81 8.75
N LEU A 17 15.32 -3.38 9.77
CA LEU A 17 13.90 -3.70 9.90
C LEU A 17 13.08 -3.16 8.72
N VAL A 18 13.29 -1.91 8.33
CA VAL A 18 12.60 -1.26 7.20
C VAL A 18 12.90 -2.00 5.89
N ILE A 19 14.16 -2.36 5.64
CA ILE A 19 14.56 -3.13 4.45
C ILE A 19 13.84 -4.48 4.40
N LEU A 20 13.85 -5.22 5.52
CA LEU A 20 13.17 -6.53 5.60
C LEU A 20 11.66 -6.41 5.37
N LEU A 21 11.02 -5.37 5.92
CA LEU A 21 9.59 -5.13 5.72
C LEU A 21 9.25 -4.77 4.27
N HIS A 22 10.07 -3.95 3.60
CA HIS A 22 9.89 -3.67 2.18
C HIS A 22 9.99 -4.94 1.32
N VAL A 23 10.99 -5.78 1.59
CA VAL A 23 11.17 -7.07 0.89
C VAL A 23 9.98 -8.00 1.16
N TYR A 24 9.56 -8.13 2.41
CA TYR A 24 8.42 -8.96 2.81
C TYR A 24 7.11 -8.48 2.17
N ALA A 25 6.85 -7.17 2.15
CA ALA A 25 5.67 -6.59 1.51
C ALA A 25 5.64 -6.83 0.00
N ALA A 26 6.79 -6.66 -0.67
CA ALA A 26 6.92 -6.94 -2.09
C ALA A 26 6.69 -8.44 -2.39
N TRP A 27 7.26 -9.32 -1.57
CA TRP A 27 7.07 -10.77 -1.68
C TRP A 27 5.60 -11.16 -1.43
N PHE A 28 4.98 -10.66 -0.37
CA PHE A 28 3.59 -10.97 -0.02
C PHE A 28 2.61 -10.54 -1.12
N PHE A 29 2.81 -9.36 -1.72
CA PHE A 29 2.06 -8.95 -2.89
C PHE A 29 2.33 -9.87 -4.09
N ARG A 30 3.60 -10.23 -4.34
CA ARG A 30 4.01 -11.08 -5.48
C ARG A 30 3.33 -12.45 -5.44
N VAL A 31 3.24 -13.08 -4.27
CA VAL A 31 2.54 -14.36 -4.09
C VAL A 31 1.04 -14.23 -4.43
N ASN A 32 0.43 -13.08 -4.13
CA ASN A 32 -0.98 -12.81 -4.41
C ASN A 32 -1.23 -12.12 -5.77
N ARG A 33 -0.19 -11.95 -6.60
CA ARG A 33 -0.29 -11.20 -7.86
C ARG A 33 -1.31 -11.80 -8.82
N LYS A 34 -1.41 -13.13 -8.89
CA LYS A 34 -2.40 -13.81 -9.73
C LYS A 34 -3.83 -13.50 -9.25
N ALA A 35 -4.09 -13.62 -7.94
CA ALA A 35 -5.38 -13.29 -7.37
C ALA A 35 -5.75 -11.81 -7.58
N TYR A 36 -4.78 -10.90 -7.55
CA TYR A 36 -4.99 -9.51 -7.92
C TYR A 36 -5.40 -9.35 -9.38
N GLN A 37 -4.67 -9.99 -10.31
CA GLN A 37 -4.96 -9.90 -11.73
C GLN A 37 -6.33 -10.48 -12.05
N ASP A 38 -6.65 -11.67 -11.54
CA ASP A 38 -7.95 -12.31 -11.73
C ASP A 38 -9.10 -11.39 -11.22
N PHE A 39 -8.88 -10.67 -10.11
CA PHE A 39 -9.83 -9.69 -9.59
C PHE A 39 -9.99 -8.47 -10.51
N ILE A 40 -8.88 -7.93 -11.05
CA ILE A 40 -8.91 -6.83 -12.02
C ILE A 40 -9.66 -7.24 -13.28
N ASP A 41 -9.38 -8.43 -13.79
CA ASP A 41 -10.00 -8.93 -15.02
C ASP A 41 -11.51 -9.07 -14.82
N LEU A 42 -11.96 -9.63 -13.69
CA LEU A 42 -13.38 -9.68 -13.32
C LEU A 42 -14.02 -8.29 -13.22
N TYR A 43 -13.32 -7.33 -12.61
CA TYR A 43 -13.79 -5.96 -12.45
C TYR A 43 -13.95 -5.26 -13.81
N GLN A 44 -12.96 -5.39 -14.70
CA GLN A 44 -12.97 -4.78 -16.03
C GLN A 44 -13.97 -5.46 -16.97
N ASN A 45 -14.11 -6.80 -16.91
CA ASN A 45 -15.10 -7.55 -17.69
C ASN A 45 -16.54 -7.18 -17.30
N ALA A 46 -16.76 -6.70 -16.08
CA ALA A 46 -18.05 -6.13 -15.65
C ALA A 46 -18.29 -4.71 -16.20
N GLY A 47 -17.40 -4.17 -17.04
CA GLY A 47 -17.48 -2.83 -17.62
C GLY A 47 -17.16 -1.71 -16.62
N LEU A 48 -16.56 -2.03 -15.48
CA LEU A 48 -16.25 -1.06 -14.42
C LEU A 48 -14.88 -0.43 -14.67
N GLN A 49 -14.84 0.90 -14.56
CA GLN A 49 -13.62 1.66 -14.85
C GLN A 49 -12.77 1.85 -13.60
N LEU A 50 -11.47 1.61 -13.73
CA LEU A 50 -10.47 1.96 -12.72
C LEU A 50 -10.25 3.47 -12.72
N ASP A 51 -10.12 4.09 -11.54
CA ASP A 51 -9.77 5.51 -11.46
C ASP A 51 -8.42 5.80 -12.12
N LEU A 52 -8.21 7.07 -12.48
CA LEU A 52 -7.01 7.49 -13.22
C LEU A 52 -5.71 7.09 -12.50
N THR A 53 -5.66 7.19 -11.17
CA THR A 53 -4.47 6.83 -10.38
C THR A 53 -4.22 5.33 -10.43
N THR A 54 -5.24 4.49 -10.30
CA THR A 54 -5.07 3.02 -10.40
C THR A 54 -4.75 2.57 -11.81
N LYS A 55 -5.33 3.19 -12.83
CA LYS A 55 -5.02 2.90 -14.23
C LYS A 55 -3.54 3.14 -14.52
N VAL A 56 -3.01 4.29 -14.10
CA VAL A 56 -1.57 4.60 -14.21
C VAL A 56 -0.75 3.65 -13.33
N ALA A 57 -1.16 3.39 -12.10
CA ALA A 57 -0.48 2.48 -11.18
C ALA A 57 -0.31 1.08 -11.76
N ASN A 58 -1.30 0.57 -12.51
CA ASN A 58 -1.23 -0.73 -13.17
C ASN A 58 -0.10 -0.82 -14.22
N HIS A 59 0.33 0.30 -14.78
CA HIS A 59 1.47 0.35 -15.70
C HIS A 59 2.83 0.58 -15.00
N LEU A 60 2.85 0.97 -13.72
CA LEU A 60 4.07 1.33 -12.98
C LEU A 60 4.74 0.16 -12.21
N GLY A 61 4.36 -1.08 -12.52
CA GLY A 61 4.97 -2.26 -11.89
C GLY A 61 4.75 -2.29 -10.37
N PHE A 62 5.79 -2.65 -9.59
CA PHE A 62 5.70 -2.82 -8.13
C PHE A 62 5.51 -1.50 -7.36
N TYR A 63 6.02 -0.38 -7.88
CA TYR A 63 6.08 0.90 -7.16
C TYR A 63 4.72 1.50 -6.82
N ALA A 64 3.66 1.06 -7.50
CA ALA A 64 2.31 1.55 -7.29
C ALA A 64 1.36 0.48 -6.71
N ASN A 65 1.89 -0.61 -6.16
CA ASN A 65 1.09 -1.69 -5.56
C ASN A 65 0.23 -1.21 -4.39
N TYR A 66 0.68 -0.20 -3.64
CA TYR A 66 -0.13 0.41 -2.59
C TYR A 66 -1.40 1.06 -3.20
N GLN A 67 -1.23 1.91 -4.21
CA GLN A 67 -2.32 2.64 -4.88
C GLN A 67 -3.32 1.67 -5.50
N LYS A 68 -2.81 0.61 -6.15
CA LYS A 68 -3.58 -0.51 -6.70
C LYS A 68 -4.54 -1.15 -5.72
N LEU A 69 -4.09 -1.38 -4.48
CA LEU A 69 -4.89 -2.00 -3.43
C LEU A 69 -5.78 -0.99 -2.71
N ALA A 70 -5.25 0.20 -2.46
CA ALA A 70 -5.93 1.27 -1.74
C ALA A 70 -7.25 1.64 -2.41
N PHE A 71 -7.30 1.69 -3.75
CA PHE A 71 -8.52 1.94 -4.50
C PHE A 71 -9.64 0.96 -4.14
N PHE A 72 -9.41 -0.35 -4.27
CA PHE A 72 -10.42 -1.35 -3.95
C PHE A 72 -10.76 -1.40 -2.47
N MET A 73 -9.79 -1.21 -1.58
CA MET A 73 -10.07 -1.14 -0.14
C MET A 73 -10.95 0.06 0.21
N ASN A 74 -10.76 1.20 -0.44
CA ASN A 74 -11.62 2.38 -0.24
C ASN A 74 -13.04 2.14 -0.77
N LEU A 75 -13.19 1.51 -1.95
CA LEU A 75 -14.50 1.11 -2.46
C LEU A 75 -15.22 0.14 -1.53
N ARG A 76 -14.51 -0.88 -1.03
CA ARG A 76 -15.05 -1.85 -0.04
C ARG A 76 -15.52 -1.18 1.24
N LYS A 77 -14.80 -0.15 1.70
CA LYS A 77 -15.14 0.65 2.89
C LYS A 77 -16.22 1.71 2.63
N GLY A 78 -16.72 1.83 1.39
CA GLY A 78 -17.74 2.82 1.02
C GLY A 78 -17.25 4.27 1.05
N ARG A 79 -15.94 4.50 1.01
CA ARG A 79 -15.37 5.85 1.03
C ARG A 79 -15.62 6.53 -0.31
N LYS A 80 -16.07 7.79 -0.30
CA LYS A 80 -16.31 8.55 -1.52
C LYS A 80 -15.00 8.73 -2.31
N MET A 81 -14.93 8.09 -3.47
CA MET A 81 -13.81 8.12 -4.40
C MET A 81 -14.19 8.89 -5.68
N ARG A 82 -13.22 9.62 -6.22
CA ARG A 82 -13.33 10.27 -7.52
C ARG A 82 -12.65 9.43 -8.59
N PHE A 83 -13.31 9.30 -9.73
CA PHE A 83 -12.76 8.68 -10.93
C PHE A 83 -11.83 9.66 -11.67
N SER A 84 -12.25 10.92 -11.74
CA SER A 84 -11.51 12.03 -12.35
C SER A 84 -11.69 13.32 -11.51
N LYS A 85 -11.10 14.45 -11.94
CA LYS A 85 -11.29 15.73 -11.23
C LYS A 85 -12.75 16.14 -11.13
N SER A 86 -13.57 15.79 -12.12
CA SER A 86 -14.98 16.18 -12.25
C SER A 86 -15.96 15.04 -11.96
N GLU A 87 -15.51 13.79 -11.90
CA GLU A 87 -16.40 12.62 -11.87
C GLU A 87 -16.16 11.74 -10.64
N ASN A 88 -17.26 11.30 -10.01
CA ASN A 88 -17.23 10.33 -8.92
C ASN A 88 -17.21 8.91 -9.48
N VAL A 89 -16.62 7.97 -8.73
CA VAL A 89 -16.71 6.55 -9.07
C VAL A 89 -18.18 6.10 -9.04
N SER A 90 -18.59 5.33 -10.05
CA SER A 90 -19.96 4.79 -10.16
C SER A 90 -20.35 3.92 -8.96
N ILE A 91 -21.60 4.02 -8.51
CA ILE A 91 -22.17 3.18 -7.43
C ILE A 91 -21.98 1.69 -7.73
N LYS A 92 -22.09 1.28 -9.00
CA LYS A 92 -21.90 -0.11 -9.44
C LYS A 92 -20.52 -0.68 -9.04
N ALA A 93 -19.49 0.16 -9.03
CA ALA A 93 -18.15 -0.25 -8.61
C ALA A 93 -18.08 -0.56 -7.11
N TYR A 94 -18.76 0.24 -6.27
CA TYR A 94 -18.84 -0.03 -4.84
C TYR A 94 -19.57 -1.34 -4.59
N GLU A 95 -20.75 -1.52 -5.20
CA GLU A 95 -21.54 -2.73 -5.05
C GLU A 95 -20.78 -3.96 -5.50
N PHE A 96 -20.08 -3.89 -6.65
CA PHE A 96 -19.27 -4.99 -7.16
C PHE A 96 -18.22 -5.43 -6.14
N VAL A 97 -17.46 -4.48 -5.58
CA VAL A 97 -16.37 -4.77 -4.64
C VAL A 97 -16.92 -5.24 -3.29
N GLN A 98 -18.01 -4.67 -2.81
CA GLN A 98 -18.64 -5.04 -1.53
C GLN A 98 -19.31 -6.41 -1.56
N LYS A 99 -19.80 -6.85 -2.73
CA LYS A 99 -20.35 -8.20 -2.94
C LYS A 99 -19.29 -9.31 -2.95
N GLN A 100 -18.00 -8.97 -3.07
CA GLN A 100 -16.94 -9.97 -3.14
C GLN A 100 -16.76 -10.70 -1.79
N PRO A 101 -16.51 -12.02 -1.81
CA PRO A 101 -16.26 -12.79 -0.60
C PRO A 101 -15.14 -12.18 0.26
N LYS A 102 -15.35 -12.12 1.58
CA LYS A 102 -14.42 -11.43 2.48
C LYS A 102 -13.03 -12.06 2.44
N ASP A 103 -12.97 -13.37 2.50
CA ASP A 103 -11.81 -14.26 2.42
C ASP A 103 -10.92 -13.97 1.21
N LYS A 104 -11.51 -13.76 0.03
CA LYS A 104 -10.77 -13.47 -1.22
C LYS A 104 -10.05 -12.12 -1.23
N MET A 105 -10.39 -11.23 -0.30
CA MET A 105 -9.83 -9.87 -0.22
C MET A 105 -9.04 -9.59 1.06
N VAL A 106 -9.05 -10.49 2.04
CA VAL A 106 -8.32 -10.30 3.31
C VAL A 106 -6.84 -10.02 3.06
N TRP A 107 -6.23 -10.69 2.07
CA TRP A 107 -4.82 -10.49 1.73
C TRP A 107 -4.54 -9.06 1.23
N MET A 108 -5.46 -8.44 0.49
CA MET A 108 -5.31 -7.05 0.01
C MET A 108 -5.24 -6.08 1.19
N GLU A 109 -6.13 -6.27 2.17
CA GLU A 109 -6.17 -5.47 3.39
C GLU A 109 -4.90 -5.65 4.23
N LYS A 110 -4.47 -6.90 4.45
CA LYS A 110 -3.20 -7.21 5.14
C LYS A 110 -2.01 -6.56 4.45
N THR A 111 -1.96 -6.62 3.12
CA THR A 111 -0.88 -6.01 2.33
C THR A 111 -0.88 -4.49 2.47
N LEU A 112 -2.07 -3.86 2.48
CA LEU A 112 -2.19 -2.42 2.67
C LEU A 112 -1.69 -1.98 4.05
N TYR A 113 -2.08 -2.71 5.10
CA TYR A 113 -1.59 -2.45 6.46
C TYR A 113 -0.08 -2.63 6.56
N LEU A 114 0.48 -3.64 5.91
CA LEU A 114 1.91 -3.87 5.88
C LEU A 114 2.64 -2.70 5.20
N TYR A 115 2.13 -2.17 4.09
CA TYR A 115 2.69 -0.97 3.46
C TYR A 115 2.60 0.27 4.36
N GLN A 116 1.48 0.47 5.06
CA GLN A 116 1.32 1.59 5.99
C GLN A 116 2.29 1.51 7.17
N LEU A 117 2.44 0.32 7.76
CA LEU A 117 3.41 0.06 8.82
C LEU A 117 4.84 0.29 8.35
N THR A 118 5.18 -0.23 7.16
CA THR A 118 6.51 -0.06 6.56
C THR A 118 6.80 1.43 6.37
N PHE A 119 5.86 2.18 5.77
CA PHE A 119 6.02 3.62 5.57
C PHE A 119 6.20 4.38 6.88
N PHE A 120 5.39 4.07 7.90
CA PHE A 120 5.52 4.68 9.22
C PHE A 120 6.91 4.44 9.82
N LEU A 121 7.40 3.19 9.79
CA LEU A 121 8.73 2.85 10.28
C LEU A 121 9.85 3.50 9.48
N THR A 122 9.68 3.68 8.16
CA THR A 122 10.62 4.45 7.32
C THR A 122 10.70 5.91 7.77
N VAL A 123 9.58 6.54 8.11
CA VAL A 123 9.57 7.92 8.64
C VAL A 123 10.26 7.99 10.00
N VAL A 124 9.98 7.04 10.90
CA VAL A 124 10.66 6.96 12.21
C VAL A 124 12.16 6.78 12.04
N TRP A 125 12.58 5.88 11.15
CA TRP A 125 13.99 5.68 10.81
C TRP A 125 14.64 6.96 10.27
N ALA A 126 13.98 7.66 9.34
CA ALA A 126 14.49 8.90 8.77
C ALA A 126 14.68 9.99 9.86
N PHE A 127 13.78 10.05 10.84
CA PHE A 127 13.90 10.95 11.98
C PHE A 127 15.10 10.60 12.87
N PHE A 128 15.31 9.32 13.17
CA PHE A 128 16.48 8.84 13.91
C PHE A 128 17.78 9.19 13.19
N MET A 129 17.84 8.93 11.88
CA MET A 129 18.99 9.27 11.04
C MET A 129 19.25 10.78 11.01
N ALA A 130 18.20 11.59 10.87
CA ALA A 130 18.35 13.05 10.86
C ALA A 130 18.92 13.55 12.18
N ILE A 131 18.41 13.11 13.33
CA ILE A 131 18.97 13.50 14.63
C ILE A 131 20.42 13.05 14.75
N PHE A 132 20.73 11.81 14.38
CA PHE A 132 22.10 11.30 14.44
C PHE A 132 23.06 12.15 13.60
N ILE A 133 22.67 12.51 12.37
CA ILE A 133 23.51 13.30 11.47
C ILE A 133 23.64 14.76 11.90
N TYR A 134 22.56 15.41 12.36
CA TYR A 134 22.57 16.86 12.59
C TYR A 134 22.94 17.26 14.03
N VAL A 135 22.83 16.36 15.00
CA VAL A 135 23.10 16.65 16.42
C VAL A 135 24.39 16.00 16.90
N PHE A 136 24.75 14.84 16.34
CA PHE A 136 25.80 13.97 16.91
C PHE A 136 26.96 13.67 15.95
N ASN A 137 26.87 14.06 14.69
CA ASN A 137 27.92 13.99 13.67
C ASN A 137 28.27 15.40 13.22
#